data_AF-A0A960ZRV7-F1
#
_entry.id   AF-A0A960ZRV7-F1
#
_cell.length_a   1.000
_cell.length_b   1.000
_cell.length_c   1.000
_cell.angle_alpha   90.00
_cell.angle_beta   90.00
_cell.angle_gamma   90.00
#
_symmetry.space_group_name_H-M   'P 1'
#
loop_
_entity.id
_entity.type
_entity.pdbx_description
1 polymer ?
#
loop_
_entity_poly.entity_id
_entity_poly.type
_entity_poly.pdbx_seq_one_letter_code
_entity_poly.pdbx_strand_id
1 'polypeptide(L)'
;AFTPEITYADGDGNDFKVGNPKSARSFPTKRLTRAAGEWNHYYIRAINGEVRLWVNGEEVSGGTGITPATGYLCLESELAPVEFRKLRIRELP
;
A
#
# COMPACT_ATOMS: atom_id res chain seq x y z
N ALA A 1 1.99 9.57 7.33
CA ALA A 1 1.88 8.94 6.00
C ALA A 1 2.77 9.67 5.01
N PHE A 2 3.31 8.98 4.01
CA PHE A 2 4.12 9.60 2.96
C PHE A 2 3.29 10.39 1.97
N THR A 3 2.07 9.94 1.67
CA THR A 3 1.18 10.59 0.70
C THR A 3 -0.22 10.75 1.30
N PRO A 4 -0.42 11.68 2.25
CA PRO A 4 -1.70 11.86 2.94
C PRO A 4 -2.80 12.51 2.10
N GLU A 5 -2.40 13.12 0.99
CA GLU A 5 -3.26 13.76 0.02
C GLU A 5 -2.61 13.61 -1.36
N ILE A 6 -3.42 13.38 -2.39
CA ILE A 6 -2.95 13.26 -3.79
C ILE A 6 -4.05 13.67 -4.76
N THR A 7 -3.66 14.19 -5.91
CA THR A 7 -4.54 14.42 -7.06
C THR A 7 -4.33 13.30 -8.07
N TYR A 8 -5.42 12.68 -8.50
CA TYR A 8 -5.43 11.71 -9.59
C TYR A 8 -6.12 12.33 -10.81
N ALA A 9 -5.69 11.94 -12.00
CA ALA A 9 -6.46 12.16 -13.22
C ALA A 9 -7.39 10.95 -13.45
N ASP A 10 -8.62 11.20 -13.89
CA ASP A 10 -9.52 10.18 -14.42
C ASP A 10 -9.17 9.82 -15.89
N GLY A 11 -9.95 8.92 -16.50
CA GLY A 11 -9.74 8.51 -17.89
C GLY A 11 -10.01 9.61 -18.93
N ASP A 12 -10.70 10.68 -18.54
CA ASP A 12 -11.07 11.82 -19.38
C ASP A 12 -10.14 13.03 -19.14
N GLY A 13 -9.17 12.90 -18.23
CA GLY A 13 -8.20 13.94 -17.91
C GLY A 13 -8.66 14.94 -16.84
N ASN A 14 -9.77 14.70 -16.15
CA ASN A 14 -10.17 15.54 -15.03
C ASN A 14 -9.42 15.15 -13.77
N ASP A 15 -8.98 16.18 -13.04
CA ASP A 15 -8.31 16.01 -11.76
C ASP A 15 -9.32 15.87 -10.63
N PHE A 16 -9.12 14.85 -9.79
CA PHE A 16 -9.83 14.70 -8.52
C PHE A 16 -8.84 14.55 -7.37
N LYS A 17 -9.02 15.42 -6.38
CA LYS A 17 -8.17 15.49 -5.20
C LYS A 17 -8.77 14.65 -4.08
N VAL A 18 -7.97 13.76 -3.50
CA VAL A 18 -8.39 12.90 -2.39
C VAL A 18 -7.42 13.00 -1.22
N GLY A 19 -7.97 12.82 -0.02
CA GLY A 19 -7.20 12.84 1.23
C GLY A 19 -7.24 14.19 1.94
N ASN A 20 -6.36 14.31 2.93
CA ASN A 20 -6.21 15.52 3.75
C ASN A 20 -4.75 15.56 4.22
N PRO A 21 -4.02 16.69 4.11
CA PRO A 21 -2.60 16.75 4.44
C PRO A 21 -2.27 16.37 5.90
N LYS A 22 -3.25 16.47 6.80
CA LYS A 22 -3.13 16.12 8.22
C LYS A 22 -3.57 14.68 8.53
N SER A 23 -3.98 13.91 7.53
CA SER A 23 -4.41 12.52 7.71
C SER A 23 -3.23 11.57 7.92
N ALA A 24 -3.47 10.51 8.70
CA ALA A 24 -2.55 9.38 8.83
C ALA A 24 -2.67 8.37 7.68
N ARG A 25 -3.67 8.50 6.79
CA ARG A 25 -3.84 7.64 5.60
C ARG A 25 -2.74 7.94 4.58
N SER A 26 -2.28 6.93 3.84
CA SER A 26 -1.38 7.11 2.70
C SER A 26 -2.03 6.57 1.42
N PHE A 27 -2.08 7.38 0.38
CA PHE A 27 -2.61 7.01 -0.92
C PHE A 27 -1.50 6.52 -1.86
N PRO A 28 -1.76 5.54 -2.74
CA PRO A 28 -0.76 5.05 -3.68
C PRO A 28 -0.42 6.09 -4.75
N THR A 29 0.86 6.29 -5.02
CA THR A 29 1.33 7.25 -6.05
C THR A 29 1.14 6.75 -7.48
N LYS A 30 0.94 5.44 -7.68
CA LYS A 30 0.75 4.82 -9.00
C LYS A 30 -0.31 3.71 -8.95
N ARG A 31 -1.05 3.53 -10.06
CA ARG A 31 -2.05 2.47 -10.24
C ARG A 31 -1.40 1.24 -10.90
N LEU A 32 -0.70 0.45 -10.10
CA LEU A 32 0.07 -0.70 -10.60
C LEU A 32 -0.64 -2.04 -10.43
N THR A 33 -1.81 -2.06 -9.78
CA THR A 33 -2.62 -3.26 -9.62
C THR A 33 -3.16 -3.72 -10.97
N ARG A 34 -2.97 -4.99 -11.27
CA ARG A 34 -3.58 -5.68 -12.40
C ARG A 34 -5.07 -5.93 -12.16
N ALA A 35 -5.77 -6.27 -13.24
CA ALA A 35 -7.20 -6.57 -13.21
C ALA A 35 -7.52 -7.78 -12.32
N ALA A 36 -8.80 -7.91 -11.92
CA ALA A 36 -9.27 -9.06 -11.15
C ALA A 36 -9.01 -10.38 -11.93
N GLY A 37 -8.55 -11.40 -11.21
CA GLY A 37 -8.11 -12.68 -11.79
C GLY A 37 -6.63 -12.73 -12.16
N GLU A 38 -5.92 -11.59 -12.19
CA GLU A 38 -4.48 -11.55 -12.41
C GLU A 38 -3.69 -11.46 -11.10
N TRP A 39 -2.48 -12.02 -11.12
CA TRP A 39 -1.60 -12.02 -9.95
C TRP A 39 -0.88 -10.69 -9.79
N ASN A 40 -0.97 -10.10 -8.60
CA ASN A 40 -0.16 -8.97 -8.18
C ASN A 40 0.97 -9.44 -7.25
N HIS A 41 2.14 -8.81 -7.35
CA HIS A 41 3.25 -9.04 -6.45
C HIS A 41 3.39 -7.87 -5.48
N TYR A 42 3.25 -8.14 -4.19
CA TYR A 42 3.40 -7.16 -3.12
C TYR A 42 4.70 -7.43 -2.37
N TYR A 43 5.51 -6.39 -2.20
CA TYR A 43 6.65 -6.41 -1.29
C TYR A 43 6.45 -5.33 -0.25
N ILE A 44 6.62 -5.69 1.02
CA ILE A 44 6.43 -4.81 2.17
C ILE A 44 7.72 -4.83 2.98
N ARG A 45 8.20 -3.64 3.36
CA ARG A 45 9.35 -3.47 4.26
C ARG A 45 8.91 -2.66 5.46
N ALA A 46 9.09 -3.22 6.66
CA ALA A 46 8.87 -2.53 7.92
C ALA A 46 10.19 -2.50 8.72
N ILE A 47 10.71 -1.30 9.03
CA ILE A 47 11.94 -1.11 9.82
C ILE A 47 11.75 0.08 10.76
N ASN A 48 11.98 -0.11 12.06
CA ASN A 48 12.04 0.97 13.06
C ASN A 48 10.87 1.97 12.99
N GLY A 49 9.63 1.46 12.82
CA GLY A 49 8.43 2.30 12.73
C GLY A 49 8.20 2.98 11.38
N GLU A 50 9.00 2.66 10.36
CA GLU A 50 8.72 2.95 8.94
C GLU A 50 8.10 1.71 8.27
N VAL A 51 7.07 1.91 7.44
CA VAL A 51 6.49 0.88 6.55
C VAL A 51 6.47 1.42 5.13
N ARG A 52 6.91 0.59 4.17
CA ARG A 52 6.88 0.87 2.73
C ARG A 52 6.23 -0.28 1.96
N LEU A 53 5.53 0.08 0.88
CA LEU A 53 4.82 -0.85 0.00
C LEU A 53 5.27 -0.69 -1.45
N TRP A 54 5.63 -1.80 -2.07
CA TRP A 54 5.82 -1.94 -3.51
C TRP A 54 4.75 -2.85 -4.10
N VAL A 55 4.21 -2.43 -5.25
CA VAL A 55 3.25 -3.22 -6.02
C VAL A 55 3.83 -3.43 -7.41
N ASN A 56 3.94 -4.69 -7.83
CA ASN A 56 4.46 -5.09 -9.13
C ASN A 56 5.82 -4.48 -9.51
N GLY A 57 6.68 -4.22 -8.52
CA GLY A 57 8.08 -3.81 -8.71
C GLY A 57 8.39 -2.36 -8.36
N GLU A 58 7.39 -1.52 -8.10
CA GLU A 58 7.61 -0.10 -7.81
C GLU A 58 6.98 0.32 -6.48
N GLU A 59 7.65 1.23 -5.76
CA GLU A 59 7.16 1.78 -4.50
C GLU A 59 5.96 2.69 -4.75
N VAL A 60 4.89 2.49 -4.00
CA VAL A 60 3.65 3.26 -4.18
C VAL A 60 3.15 3.94 -2.92
N SER A 61 3.50 3.47 -1.72
CA SER A 61 2.95 4.01 -0.48
C SER A 61 3.82 3.70 0.73
N GLY A 62 3.58 4.41 1.84
CA GLY A 62 4.25 4.16 3.10
C GLY A 62 3.97 5.20 4.18
N GLY A 63 4.69 5.07 5.29
CA GLY A 63 4.61 5.98 6.42
C GLY A 63 5.68 5.71 7.45
N THR A 64 5.89 6.68 8.34
CA THR A 64 6.77 6.62 9.51
C THR A 64 6.00 6.93 10.78
N GLY A 65 6.62 6.72 11.94
CA GLY A 65 6.00 7.01 13.24
C GLY A 65 4.97 5.97 13.66
N ILE A 66 5.01 4.76 13.10
CA ILE A 66 4.11 3.66 13.47
C ILE A 66 4.35 3.27 14.93
N THR A 67 3.29 3.33 15.73
CA THR A 67 3.30 2.94 17.15
C THR A 67 2.04 2.12 17.45
N PRO A 68 2.16 0.86 17.92
CA PRO A 68 3.40 0.12 18.16
C PRO A 68 4.14 -0.25 16.86
N ALA A 69 5.47 -0.28 16.90
CA ALA A 69 6.32 -0.65 15.75
C ALA A 69 6.49 -2.17 15.56
N THR A 70 5.70 -2.98 16.27
CA THR A 70 5.70 -4.44 16.24
C THR A 70 4.27 -4.96 16.38
N GLY A 71 4.00 -6.14 15.81
CA GLY A 71 2.66 -6.74 15.80
C GLY A 71 2.58 -7.95 14.87
N TYR A 72 1.35 -8.38 14.60
CA TYR A 72 1.05 -9.51 13.73
C TYR A 72 0.82 -9.06 12.29
N LEU A 73 1.09 -9.96 11.34
CA LEU A 73 0.63 -9.81 9.96
C LEU A 73 -0.75 -10.45 9.82
N CYS A 74 -1.68 -9.74 9.19
CA CYS A 74 -3.03 -10.22 8.88
C CYS A 74 -3.23 -10.26 7.37
N LEU A 75 -3.87 -11.32 6.88
CA LEU A 75 -4.39 -11.40 5.52
C LEU A 75 -5.88 -11.17 5.57
N GLU A 76 -6.33 -10.10 4.93
CA GLU A 76 -7.73 -9.69 4.94
C GLU A 76 -8.42 -10.02 3.62
N SER A 77 -9.69 -10.39 3.72
CA SER A 77 -10.63 -10.56 2.61
C SER A 77 -11.91 -9.84 3.00
N GLU A 78 -12.26 -8.80 2.26
CA GLU A 78 -13.50 -8.06 2.47
C GLU A 78 -14.43 -8.30 1.27
N LEU A 79 -15.63 -8.83 1.54
CA LEU A 79 -16.75 -9.06 0.60
C LEU A 79 -16.55 -10.08 -0.55
N ALA A 80 -15.32 -10.30 -1.02
CA ALA A 80 -15.02 -11.19 -2.14
C ALA A 80 -13.84 -12.14 -1.84
N PRO A 81 -13.83 -13.35 -2.44
CA PRO A 81 -12.71 -14.27 -2.31
C PRO A 81 -11.39 -13.63 -2.76
N VAL A 82 -10.32 -13.92 -2.03
CA VAL A 82 -8.95 -13.53 -2.36
C VAL A 82 -8.04 -14.74 -2.20
N GLU A 83 -7.12 -14.91 -3.14
CA GLU A 83 -6.13 -15.98 -3.11
C GLU A 83 -4.74 -15.42 -2.84
N PHE A 84 -4.00 -16.05 -1.93
CA PHE A 84 -2.62 -15.71 -1.62
C PHE A 84 -1.69 -16.87 -1.99
N ARG A 85 -0.52 -16.55 -2.55
CA ARG A 85 0.52 -17.55 -2.81
C ARG A 85 1.91 -16.96 -2.64
N LYS A 86 2.90 -17.85 -2.44
CA LYS A 86 4.33 -17.48 -2.34
C LYS A 86 4.61 -16.44 -1.23
N LEU A 87 3.87 -16.52 -0.13
CA LEU A 87 4.10 -15.69 1.05
C LEU A 87 5.46 -16.05 1.65
N ARG A 88 6.30 -15.03 1.85
CA ARG A 88 7.64 -15.18 2.43
C ARG A 88 7.86 -14.02 3.40
N ILE A 89 8.44 -14.33 4.55
CA ILE A 89 8.84 -13.34 5.55
C ILE A 89 10.32 -13.49 5.83
N ARG A 90 10.99 -12.36 6.04
CA ARG A 90 12.36 -12.31 6.50
C ARG A 90 12.43 -11.22 7.56
N GLU A 91 12.81 -11.61 8.77
CA GLU A 91 13.13 -10.65 9.83
C GLU A 91 14.35 -9.83 9.42
N LEU A 92 14.30 -8.54 9.73
CA LEU A 92 15.34 -7.58 9.40
C LEU A 92 16.16 -7.30 10.67
N PRO A 93 17.48 -7.04 10.55
CA PRO A 93 18.33 -6.69 11.69
C PRO A 93 17.87 -5.43 12.43
#